data_AF-A0A6P7JEG4-F1
#
_entry.id   AF-A0A6P7JEG4-F1
#
_cell.length_a   1.000
_cell.length_b   1.000
_cell.length_c   1.000
_cell.angle_alpha   90.00
_cell.angle_beta   90.00
_cell.angle_gamma   90.00
#
_symmetry.space_group_name_H-M   'P 1'
#
loop_
_entity.id
_entity.type
_entity.pdbx_description
1 polymer ?
#
loop_
_entity_poly.entity_id
_entity_poly.type
_entity_poly.pdbx_seq_one_letter_code
_entity_poly.pdbx_strand_id
1 'polypeptide(L)'
;MKSEAPPHRAGTKPAGARAETSGVTRQKKNPPPPIVAESRLKRVDEVKLCSTEQRKKNLAEMHQRTQRLYEQLDEVKHQKALKSRQEDYAKNRLKAKEFHKKTLQKLHAKQTRL
;
A
#
# COMPACT_ATOMS: atom_id res chain seq x y z
N MET A 1 15.70 -20.53 -32.99
CA MET A 1 14.58 -19.79 -33.61
C MET A 1 14.77 -18.31 -33.32
N LYS A 2 14.61 -17.49 -34.35
CA LYS A 2 15.02 -16.08 -34.39
C LYS A 2 14.05 -15.17 -33.62
N SER A 3 14.64 -14.18 -32.97
CA SER A 3 14.17 -12.86 -32.50
C SER A 3 12.73 -12.40 -32.80
N GLU A 4 12.11 -11.73 -31.83
CA GLU A 4 11.44 -10.44 -32.10
C GLU A 4 11.36 -9.55 -30.84
N ALA A 5 11.88 -8.32 -30.96
CA ALA A 5 11.80 -7.24 -29.97
C ALA A 5 10.75 -6.21 -30.43
N PRO A 6 10.09 -5.48 -29.52
CA PRO A 6 8.99 -4.57 -29.89
C PRO A 6 9.51 -3.27 -30.53
N PRO A 7 8.82 -2.70 -31.54
CA PRO A 7 9.28 -1.47 -32.18
C PRO A 7 8.94 -0.22 -31.35
N HIS A 8 9.99 0.55 -31.04
CA HIS A 8 9.89 1.95 -30.62
C HIS A 8 9.40 2.80 -31.79
N ARG A 9 8.29 3.53 -31.62
CA ARG A 9 7.86 4.53 -32.61
C ARG A 9 8.25 5.93 -32.15
N ALA A 10 9.10 6.53 -32.98
CA ALA A 10 9.68 7.85 -32.88
C ALA A 10 8.64 8.97 -32.87
N GLY A 11 9.03 10.07 -32.24
CA GLY A 11 8.27 11.31 -32.21
C GLY A 11 8.17 11.97 -33.59
N THR A 12 7.14 12.80 -33.72
CA THR A 12 6.95 13.73 -34.82
C THR A 12 6.64 15.09 -34.24
N LYS A 13 7.63 15.99 -34.30
CA LYS A 13 7.41 17.44 -34.31
C LYS A 13 7.01 17.83 -35.74
N PRO A 14 6.06 18.76 -35.94
CA PRO A 14 6.06 19.60 -37.12
C PRO A 14 6.66 20.97 -36.78
N ALA A 15 7.74 21.29 -37.50
CA ALA A 15 8.20 22.65 -37.72
C ALA A 15 7.33 23.26 -38.83
N GLY A 16 6.92 24.51 -38.65
CA GLY A 16 6.22 25.30 -39.67
C GLY A 16 6.46 26.77 -39.40
N ALA A 17 7.45 27.34 -40.09
CA ALA A 17 7.86 28.72 -39.96
C ALA A 17 7.08 29.64 -40.92
N ARG A 18 6.79 30.85 -40.40
CA ARG A 18 6.77 32.17 -41.05
C ARG A 18 5.77 32.40 -42.20
N ALA A 19 4.77 33.23 -41.90
CA ALA A 19 4.23 34.20 -42.86
C ALA A 19 4.18 35.57 -42.15
N GLU A 20 5.00 36.50 -42.62
CA GLU A 20 4.94 37.91 -42.27
C GLU A 20 3.83 38.57 -43.09
N THR A 21 2.91 39.27 -42.43
CA THR A 21 2.14 40.34 -43.07
C THR A 21 2.07 41.52 -42.10
N SER A 22 2.88 42.51 -42.42
CA SER A 22 2.83 43.89 -41.96
C SER A 22 1.44 44.49 -42.12
N GLY A 23 0.89 45.03 -41.05
CA GLY A 23 -0.38 45.76 -41.05
C GLY A 23 -0.49 46.64 -39.81
N VAL A 24 0.24 47.74 -39.82
CA VAL A 24 0.17 48.82 -38.82
C VAL A 24 -1.20 49.48 -38.92
N THR A 25 -2.05 49.31 -37.90
CA THR A 25 -3.21 50.18 -37.70
C THR A 25 -3.38 50.56 -36.23
N ARG A 26 -2.94 51.79 -35.94
CA ARG A 26 -3.40 52.76 -34.93
C ARG A 26 -3.75 52.23 -33.53
N GLN A 27 -2.83 52.48 -32.61
CA GLN A 27 -3.08 52.54 -31.17
C GLN A 27 -4.14 53.61 -30.86
N LYS A 28 -5.25 53.21 -30.23
CA LYS A 28 -6.13 54.13 -29.50
C LYS A 28 -5.99 53.79 -28.02
N LYS A 29 -5.24 54.62 -27.29
CA LYS A 29 -5.02 54.51 -25.84
C LYS A 29 -6.35 54.76 -25.13
N ASN A 30 -6.93 53.71 -24.55
CA ASN A 30 -7.94 53.84 -23.50
C ASN A 30 -7.22 53.67 -22.14
N PRO A 31 -7.49 54.52 -21.14
CA PRO A 31 -6.84 54.44 -19.84
C PRO A 31 -7.22 53.14 -19.11
N PRO A 32 -6.32 52.56 -18.31
CA PRO A 32 -6.62 51.32 -17.58
C PRO A 32 -7.65 51.59 -16.48
N PRO A 33 -8.62 50.69 -16.25
CA PRO A 33 -9.48 50.77 -15.09
C PRO A 33 -8.65 50.59 -13.80
N PRO A 34 -9.05 51.23 -12.68
CA PRO A 34 -8.31 51.20 -11.43
C PRO A 34 -8.17 49.76 -10.93
N ILE A 35 -6.96 49.43 -10.45
CA ILE A 35 -6.67 48.21 -9.69
C ILE A 35 -7.49 48.31 -8.40
N VAL A 36 -8.66 47.70 -8.39
CA VAL A 36 -9.47 47.59 -7.16
C VAL A 36 -8.94 46.42 -6.35
N ALA A 37 -8.40 46.78 -5.20
CA ALA A 37 -8.02 45.99 -4.04
C ALA A 37 -8.62 44.57 -3.98
N GLU A 38 -7.72 43.61 -3.77
CA GLU A 38 -7.76 42.73 -2.60
C GLU A 38 -9.16 42.33 -2.11
N SER A 39 -9.90 41.58 -2.91
CA SER A 39 -11.16 40.98 -2.44
C SER A 39 -11.49 39.66 -3.14
N ARG A 40 -10.44 38.96 -3.61
CA ARG A 40 -10.56 37.55 -3.97
C ARG A 40 -10.14 36.63 -2.83
N LEU A 41 -10.47 36.99 -1.59
CA LEU A 41 -10.68 36.00 -0.54
C LEU A 41 -11.98 35.23 -0.84
N LYS A 42 -12.03 34.57 -1.99
CA LYS A 42 -13.10 33.63 -2.34
C LYS A 42 -12.72 32.28 -1.75
N ARG A 43 -13.35 31.99 -0.61
CA ARG A 43 -13.54 30.66 -0.02
C ARG A 43 -12.26 29.89 0.30
N VAL A 44 -11.70 30.18 1.48
CA VAL A 44 -10.85 29.23 2.21
C VAL A 44 -11.70 28.09 2.83
N ASP A 45 -13.00 28.04 2.57
CA ASP A 45 -13.91 27.01 3.09
C ASP A 45 -13.92 25.71 2.27
N GLU A 46 -13.18 25.64 1.16
CA GLU A 46 -13.09 24.44 0.32
C GLU A 46 -11.83 23.60 0.58
N VAL A 47 -11.06 23.91 1.63
CA VAL A 47 -10.09 22.94 2.16
C VAL A 47 -10.87 22.01 3.08
N LYS A 48 -11.24 20.81 2.59
CA LYS A 48 -11.88 19.77 3.42
C LYS A 48 -10.92 19.36 4.54
N LEU A 49 -10.95 20.07 5.66
CA LEU A 49 -10.19 19.75 6.86
C LEU A 49 -10.74 18.43 7.43
N CYS A 50 -9.99 17.36 7.23
CA CYS A 50 -10.34 16.04 7.73
C CYS A 50 -10.36 16.06 9.26
N SER A 51 -11.52 15.73 9.86
CA SER A 51 -11.67 15.68 11.32
C SER A 51 -10.68 14.67 11.93
N THR A 52 -10.31 14.86 13.20
CA THR A 52 -9.42 13.93 13.93
C THR A 52 -9.92 12.48 13.85
N GLU A 53 -11.23 12.29 14.03
CA GLU A 53 -11.86 10.97 13.96
C GLU A 53 -11.84 10.38 12.55
N GLN A 54 -12.05 11.20 11.52
CA GLN A 54 -11.93 10.75 10.14
C GLN A 54 -10.48 10.38 9.80
N ARG A 55 -9.48 11.14 10.30
CA ARG A 55 -8.07 10.78 10.13
C ARG A 55 -7.72 9.45 10.78
N LYS A 56 -8.22 9.19 11.99
CA LYS A 56 -8.04 7.89 12.67
C LYS A 56 -8.63 6.74 11.86
N LYS A 57 -9.85 6.90 11.33
CA LYS A 57 -10.49 5.90 10.47
C LYS A 57 -9.69 5.63 9.21
N ASN A 58 -9.29 6.68 8.50
CA ASN A 58 -8.46 6.56 7.30
C ASN A 58 -7.13 5.86 7.59
N LEU A 59 -6.50 6.15 8.75
CA LEU A 59 -5.27 5.49 9.18
C LEU A 59 -5.50 3.99 9.44
N ALA A 60 -6.58 3.63 10.14
CA ALA A 60 -6.93 2.24 10.40
C ALA A 60 -7.19 1.46 9.10
N GLU A 61 -7.92 2.06 8.15
CA GLU A 61 -8.17 1.47 6.82
C GLU A 61 -6.87 1.27 6.04
N MET A 62 -5.97 2.26 6.07
CA MET A 62 -4.65 2.16 5.43
C MET A 62 -3.80 1.05 6.05
N HIS A 63 -3.79 0.93 7.38
CA HIS A 63 -3.12 -0.17 8.07
C HIS A 63 -3.72 -1.52 7.69
N GLN A 64 -5.04 -1.63 7.65
CA GLN A 64 -5.71 -2.88 7.29
C GLN A 64 -5.38 -3.29 5.84
N ARG A 65 -5.39 -2.35 4.89
CA ARG A 65 -4.99 -2.62 3.50
C ARG A 65 -3.54 -3.11 3.43
N THR A 66 -2.65 -2.47 4.17
CA THR A 66 -1.23 -2.82 4.23
C THR A 66 -1.03 -4.21 4.85
N GLN A 67 -1.73 -4.52 5.93
CA GLN A 67 -1.69 -5.84 6.55
C GLN A 67 -2.15 -6.94 5.59
N ARG A 68 -3.29 -6.74 4.91
CA ARG A 68 -3.79 -7.69 3.90
C ARG A 68 -2.76 -7.94 2.80
N LEU A 69 -2.08 -6.89 2.33
CA LEU A 69 -1.01 -7.01 1.34
C LEU A 69 0.13 -7.90 1.85
N TYR A 70 0.61 -7.66 3.07
CA TYR A 70 1.68 -8.48 3.65
C TYR A 70 1.25 -9.92 3.90
N GLU A 71 0.01 -10.16 4.31
CA GLU A 71 -0.50 -11.50 4.55
C GLU A 71 -0.67 -12.32 3.25
N GLN A 72 -0.85 -11.66 2.12
CA GLN A 72 -0.90 -12.31 0.81
C GLN A 72 0.47 -12.78 0.32
N LEU A 73 1.57 -12.22 0.84
CA LEU A 73 2.93 -12.60 0.46
C LEU A 73 3.21 -14.05 0.86
N ASP A 74 3.69 -14.84 -0.10
CA ASP A 74 3.96 -16.25 0.14
C ASP A 74 5.03 -16.46 1.20
N GLU A 75 6.05 -15.60 1.28
CA GLU A 75 7.05 -15.64 2.35
C GLU A 75 6.42 -15.59 3.74
N VAL A 76 5.42 -14.72 3.95
CA VAL A 76 4.71 -14.60 5.22
C VAL A 76 3.90 -15.85 5.53
N LYS A 77 3.25 -16.46 4.53
CA LYS A 77 2.54 -17.74 4.69
C LYS A 77 3.49 -18.87 5.06
N HIS A 78 4.61 -18.99 4.36
CA HIS A 78 5.62 -20.02 4.62
C HIS A 78 6.19 -19.87 6.02
N GLN A 79 6.53 -18.65 6.46
CA GLN A 79 7.01 -18.40 7.81
C GLN A 79 5.97 -18.77 8.88
N LYS A 80 4.70 -18.39 8.68
CA LYS A 80 3.60 -18.77 9.60
C LYS A 80 3.45 -20.29 9.69
N ALA A 81 3.49 -20.99 8.56
CA ALA A 81 3.39 -22.44 8.51
C ALA A 81 4.56 -23.14 9.25
N LEU A 82 5.80 -22.66 9.07
CA LEU A 82 6.97 -23.17 9.77
C LEU A 82 6.85 -22.99 11.28
N LYS A 83 6.42 -21.80 11.74
CA LYS A 83 6.18 -21.51 13.16
C LYS A 83 5.10 -22.42 13.75
N SER A 84 3.96 -22.54 13.07
CA SER A 84 2.88 -23.44 13.50
C SER A 84 3.37 -24.88 13.63
N ARG A 85 4.12 -25.37 12.64
CA ARG A 85 4.69 -26.73 12.68
C ARG A 85 5.63 -26.93 13.87
N GLN A 86 6.45 -25.92 14.18
CA GLN A 86 7.35 -25.96 15.33
C GLN A 86 6.59 -26.00 16.66
N GLU A 87 5.53 -25.20 16.80
CA GLU A 87 4.67 -25.21 17.98
C GLU A 87 3.97 -26.55 18.16
N ASP A 88 3.45 -27.12 17.08
CA ASP A 88 2.79 -28.43 17.12
C ASP A 88 3.76 -29.55 17.48
N TYR A 89 4.99 -29.50 16.96
CA TYR A 89 6.05 -30.42 17.36
C TYR A 89 6.38 -30.31 18.85
N ALA A 90 6.50 -29.08 19.38
CA ALA A 90 6.73 -28.86 20.80
C ALA A 90 5.59 -29.43 21.67
N LYS A 91 4.34 -29.16 21.28
CA LYS A 91 3.15 -29.70 21.95
C LYS A 91 3.11 -31.24 21.91
N ASN A 92 3.41 -31.84 20.76
CA ASN A 92 3.45 -33.29 20.62
C ASN A 92 4.52 -33.92 21.52
N ARG A 93 5.71 -33.32 21.57
CA ARG A 93 6.80 -33.77 22.43
C ARG A 93 6.44 -33.73 23.91
N LEU A 94 5.74 -32.70 24.36
CA LEU A 94 5.22 -32.63 25.74
C LEU A 94 4.23 -33.76 26.00
N LYS A 95 3.24 -33.94 25.12
CA LYS A 95 2.26 -35.03 25.23
C LYS A 95 2.90 -36.41 25.24
N ALA A 96 3.93 -36.65 24.43
CA ALA A 96 4.66 -37.91 24.39
C ALA A 96 5.38 -38.20 25.71
N LYS A 97 6.01 -37.18 26.31
CA LYS A 97 6.65 -37.30 27.63
C LYS A 97 5.62 -37.62 28.72
N GLU A 98 4.48 -36.93 28.72
CA GLU A 98 3.40 -37.21 29.67
C GLU A 98 2.83 -38.62 29.50
N PHE A 99 2.61 -39.03 28.26
CA PHE A 99 2.15 -40.36 27.93
C PHE A 99 3.13 -41.43 28.43
N HIS A 100 4.42 -41.24 28.17
CA HIS A 100 5.46 -42.16 28.65
C HIS A 100 5.48 -42.24 30.19
N LYS A 101 5.47 -41.09 30.88
CA LYS A 101 5.41 -41.04 32.35
C LYS A 101 4.19 -41.78 32.90
N LYS A 102 2.99 -41.53 32.36
CA LYS A 102 1.76 -42.21 32.79
C LYS A 102 1.82 -43.72 32.51
N THR A 103 2.45 -44.11 31.41
CA THR A 103 2.60 -45.52 31.04
C THR A 103 3.53 -46.24 32.02
N LEU A 104 4.69 -45.65 32.34
CA LEU A 104 5.60 -46.18 33.36
C LEU A 104 4.90 -46.33 34.72
N GLN A 105 4.18 -45.29 35.17
CA GLN A 105 3.41 -45.35 36.42
C GLN A 105 2.43 -46.53 36.44
N LYS A 106 1.72 -46.78 35.33
CA LYS A 106 0.81 -47.93 35.22
C LYS A 106 1.55 -49.26 35.29
N LEU A 107 2.73 -49.39 34.66
CA LEU A 107 3.55 -50.60 34.72
C LEU A 107 4.04 -50.85 36.15
N HIS A 108 4.58 -49.83 36.81
CA HIS A 108 5.01 -49.93 38.21
C HIS A 108 3.87 -50.34 39.13
N ALA A 109 2.69 -49.71 38.99
CA ALA A 109 1.52 -50.04 39.80
C ALA A 109 1.04 -51.50 39.60
N LYS A 110 1.22 -52.09 38.41
CA LYS A 110 0.94 -53.52 38.19
C LYS A 110 1.98 -54.40 38.87
N GLN A 111 3.25 -54.03 38.79
CA GLN A 111 4.35 -54.80 39.40
C GLN A 111 4.26 -54.84 40.93
N THR A 112 3.84 -53.75 41.56
CA THR A 112 3.70 -53.65 43.03
C THR A 112 2.39 -54.27 43.57
N ARG A 113 1.46 -54.64 42.70
CA ARG A 113 0.21 -55.36 43.06
C ARG A 113 0.37 -56.89 42.99
N LEU A 114 1.51 -57.37 42.50
CA LEU A 114 1.98 -58.75 42.64
C LEU A 114 2.78 -58.84 43.94
#